data_AF-A0A1Q2YBC8-F1
#
_entry.id   AF-A0A1Q2YBC8-F1
#
_cell.length_a   1.000
_cell.length_b   1.000
_cell.length_c   1.000
_cell.angle_alpha   90.00
_cell.angle_beta   90.00
_cell.angle_gamma   90.00
#
_symmetry.space_group_name_H-M   'P 1'
#
loop_
_entity.id
_entity.type
_entity.pdbx_description
1 polymer ?
#
loop_
_entity_poly.entity_id
_entity_poly.type
_entity_poly.pdbx_seq_one_letter_code
_entity_poly.pdbx_strand_id
1 'polypeptide(L)'
;MGTVSASVAVLATEKKLISQESEIDLQQVLKFVEIIHGRMPVTEIIKARLKDNIGTVAFGACAHTQVVDLVRIEIARRLPNSDKRVDYLEGIQTR
;
A
#
# COMPACT_ATOMS: atom_id res chain seq x y z
N MET A 1 -16.57 -21.94 16.79
CA MET A 1 -15.58 -21.74 15.70
C MET A 1 -15.88 -20.39 15.07
N GLY A 2 -15.13 -19.36 15.46
CA GLY A 2 -15.43 -17.96 15.14
C GLY A 2 -14.62 -17.46 13.95
N THR A 3 -15.30 -16.87 12.98
CA THR A 3 -14.69 -16.11 11.88
C THR A 3 -14.67 -14.64 12.26
N VAL A 4 -13.49 -14.05 12.45
CA VAL A 4 -13.34 -12.60 12.62
C VAL A 4 -13.24 -11.98 11.23
N SER A 5 -14.34 -11.39 10.78
CA SER A 5 -14.36 -10.48 9.64
C SER A 5 -13.91 -9.10 10.11
N ALA A 6 -12.66 -8.72 9.85
CA ALA A 6 -12.18 -7.37 10.06
C ALA A 6 -12.64 -6.48 8.89
N SER A 7 -13.95 -6.24 8.84
CA SER A 7 -14.53 -5.20 7.98
C SER A 7 -14.29 -3.85 8.65
N VAL A 8 -13.65 -2.96 7.91
CA VAL A 8 -13.34 -1.56 8.24
C VAL A 8 -14.57 -0.88 8.85
N ALA A 9 -14.58 -0.75 10.17
CA ALA A 9 -15.60 -0.04 10.95
C ALA A 9 -14.95 0.98 11.89
N VAL A 10 -13.96 1.74 11.38
CA VAL A 10 -13.26 2.76 12.18
C VAL A 10 -13.57 4.20 11.73
N LEU A 11 -14.36 4.40 10.68
CA LEU A 11 -14.56 5.72 10.05
C LEU A 11 -15.81 6.52 10.51
N ALA A 12 -16.45 6.16 11.63
CA ALA A 12 -17.67 6.85 12.08
C ALA A 12 -17.57 7.57 13.44
N THR A 13 -16.39 7.65 14.06
CA THR A 13 -16.22 8.23 15.40
C THR A 13 -15.36 9.50 15.42
N GLU A 14 -15.26 10.23 14.32
CA GLU A 14 -14.54 11.52 14.23
C GLU A 14 -15.45 12.75 14.45
N LYS A 15 -16.55 12.60 15.18
CA LYS A 15 -17.23 13.76 15.75
C LYS A 15 -16.92 13.83 17.23
N LYS A 16 -15.99 14.75 17.54
CA LYS A 16 -15.83 15.47 18.82
C LYS A 16 -14.70 15.00 19.76
N LEU A 17 -13.46 15.30 19.39
CA LEU A 17 -12.37 15.60 20.35
C LEU A 17 -11.40 16.60 19.68
N ILE A 18 -11.65 17.89 19.89
CA ILE A 18 -10.89 18.77 20.79
C ILE A 18 -9.61 19.29 20.13
N SER A 19 -9.74 20.55 19.73
CA SER A 19 -8.71 21.55 19.52
C SER A 19 -7.70 21.60 20.68
N GLN A 20 -6.57 20.91 20.51
CA GLN A 20 -5.27 21.26 21.07
C GLN A 20 -4.21 20.82 20.04
N GLU A 21 -3.78 21.74 19.19
CA GLU A 21 -2.67 21.52 18.25
C GLU A 21 -1.35 21.51 19.04
N SER A 22 -1.08 20.43 19.76
CA SER A 22 0.31 20.04 20.01
C SER A 22 0.83 19.49 18.69
N GLU A 23 1.91 20.06 18.18
CA GLU A 23 2.58 19.62 16.95
C GLU A 23 2.99 18.14 17.10
N ILE A 24 2.14 17.22 16.62
CA ILE A 24 2.42 15.78 16.68
C ILE A 24 3.54 15.53 15.68
N ASP A 25 4.75 15.26 16.18
CA ASP A 25 5.84 14.79 15.35
C ASP A 25 5.51 13.39 14.83
N LEU A 26 4.97 13.34 13.60
CA LEU A 26 4.58 12.10 12.93
C LEU A 26 5.74 11.11 12.82
N GLN A 27 7.00 11.57 12.78
CA GLN A 27 8.17 10.69 12.74
C GLN A 27 8.40 9.97 14.07
N GLN A 28 8.08 10.63 15.20
CA GLN A 28 8.17 9.99 16.52
C GLN A 28 7.11 8.92 16.73
N VAL A 29 5.93 9.10 16.13
CA VAL A 29 4.83 8.14 16.22
C VAL A 29 5.00 6.99 15.22
N LEU A 30 5.56 7.25 14.03
CA LEU A 30 5.69 6.30 12.93
C LEU A 30 7.13 5.78 12.74
N LYS A 31 7.86 5.50 13.83
CA LYS A 31 9.26 5.00 13.78
C LYS A 31 9.47 3.70 12.99
N PHE A 32 8.40 2.96 12.71
CA PHE A 32 8.39 1.72 11.94
C PHE A 32 8.09 1.93 10.45
N VAL A 33 7.81 3.17 10.04
CA VAL A 33 7.49 3.55 8.66
C VAL A 33 8.62 4.39 8.09
N GLU A 34 9.03 4.07 6.87
CA GLU A 34 9.92 4.92 6.09
C GLU A 34 9.09 5.95 5.31
N ILE A 35 9.35 7.24 5.56
CA ILE A 35 8.69 8.33 4.84
C ILE A 35 9.59 8.79 3.69
N ILE A 36 9.19 8.42 2.47
CA ILE A 36 9.87 8.83 1.24
C ILE A 36 9.22 10.11 0.73
N HIS A 37 10.01 11.17 0.58
CA HIS A 37 9.55 12.43 0.03
C HIS A 37 9.71 12.42 -1.51
N GLY A 38 8.69 12.89 -2.22
CA GLY A 38 8.70 12.98 -3.69
C GLY A 38 7.81 11.94 -4.38
N ARG A 39 8.23 11.44 -5.54
CA ARG A 39 7.48 10.43 -6.30
C ARG A 39 7.74 9.05 -5.72
N MET A 40 6.70 8.21 -5.70
CA MET A 40 6.80 6.83 -5.24
C MET A 40 7.78 6.03 -6.13
N PRO A 41 8.83 5.41 -5.56
CA PRO A 41 9.78 4.59 -6.30
C PRO A 41 9.18 3.19 -6.56
N VAL A 42 8.19 3.13 -7.46
CA VAL A 42 7.38 1.93 -7.73
C VAL A 42 8.24 0.74 -8.14
N THR A 43 9.22 0.99 -9.00
CA THR A 43 10.18 0.01 -9.51
C THR A 43 10.95 -0.68 -8.39
N GLU A 44 11.50 0.12 -7.48
CA GLU A 44 12.32 -0.33 -6.37
C GLU A 44 11.48 -1.14 -5.38
N ILE A 45 10.28 -0.64 -5.06
CA ILE A 45 9.34 -1.30 -4.14
C ILE A 45 8.95 -2.67 -4.69
N ILE A 46 8.51 -2.77 -5.94
CA ILE A 46 8.08 -4.04 -6.54
C ILE A 46 9.26 -5.00 -6.65
N LYS A 47 10.43 -4.51 -7.07
CA LYS A 47 11.65 -5.34 -7.18
C LYS A 47 12.06 -5.91 -5.82
N ALA A 48 12.07 -5.10 -4.77
CA ALA A 48 12.41 -5.55 -3.42
C ALA A 48 11.42 -6.63 -2.93
N ARG A 49 10.11 -6.39 -3.07
CA ARG A 49 9.09 -7.35 -2.62
C ARG A 49 9.11 -8.67 -3.38
N LEU A 50 9.34 -8.63 -4.70
CA LEU A 50 9.49 -9.84 -5.49
C LEU A 50 10.80 -10.56 -5.21
N LYS A 51 11.88 -9.87 -4.83
CA LYS A 51 13.15 -10.52 -4.47
C LYS A 51 13.05 -11.20 -3.11
N ASP A 52 12.57 -10.48 -2.09
CA ASP A 52 12.69 -10.88 -0.69
C ASP A 52 11.59 -11.84 -0.22
N ASN A 53 10.46 -11.93 -0.95
CA ASN A 53 9.39 -12.87 -0.58
C ASN A 53 9.66 -14.28 -1.10
N ILE A 54 9.53 -15.31 -0.26
CA ILE A 54 9.71 -16.73 -0.65
C ILE A 54 8.39 -17.35 -1.15
N GLY A 55 7.24 -16.73 -0.86
CA GLY A 55 5.90 -17.22 -1.18
C GLY A 55 5.15 -16.39 -2.22
N THR A 56 3.82 -16.37 -2.08
CA THR A 56 2.92 -15.56 -2.92
C THR A 56 2.95 -14.09 -2.47
N VAL A 57 2.96 -13.16 -3.42
CA VAL A 57 2.87 -11.71 -3.17
C VAL A 57 1.54 -11.21 -3.73
N ALA A 58 0.80 -10.42 -2.97
CA ALA A 58 -0.35 -9.68 -3.49
C ALA A 58 -0.04 -8.19 -3.55
N PHE A 59 -0.31 -7.54 -4.68
CA PHE A 59 -0.19 -6.09 -4.84
C PHE A 59 -1.58 -5.49 -5.00
N GLY A 60 -1.88 -4.47 -4.19
CA GLY A 60 -3.10 -3.66 -4.29
C GLY A 60 -2.75 -2.22 -4.63
N ALA A 61 -3.30 -1.68 -5.72
CA ALA A 61 -3.10 -0.27 -6.10
C ALA A 61 -4.44 0.46 -6.19
N CYS A 62 -4.60 1.52 -5.39
CA CYS A 62 -5.73 2.44 -5.48
C CYS A 62 -5.21 3.87 -5.54
N ALA A 63 -5.13 4.42 -6.76
CA ALA A 63 -4.51 5.72 -7.00
C ALA A 63 -5.01 6.32 -8.33
N HIS A 64 -4.43 7.46 -8.70
CA HIS A 64 -4.55 8.01 -10.04
C HIS A 64 -4.13 6.98 -11.09
N THR A 65 -4.81 6.97 -12.24
CA THR A 65 -4.65 5.98 -13.32
C THR A 65 -3.19 5.77 -13.71
N GLN A 66 -2.42 6.84 -13.87
CA GLN A 66 -0.99 6.78 -14.22
C GLN A 66 -0.14 6.00 -13.20
N VAL A 67 -0.48 6.06 -11.90
CA VAL A 67 0.24 5.33 -10.85
C VAL A 67 -0.14 3.85 -10.89
N VAL A 68 -1.44 3.56 -11.06
CA VAL A 68 -1.93 2.19 -11.22
C VAL A 68 -1.28 1.53 -12.43
N ASP A 69 -1.22 2.24 -13.57
CA ASP A 69 -0.58 1.77 -14.79
C ASP A 69 0.91 1.48 -14.58
N LEU A 70 1.62 2.37 -13.87
CA LEU A 70 3.04 2.17 -13.55
C LEU A 70 3.26 0.90 -12.71
N VAL A 71 2.44 0.68 -11.69
CA VAL A 71 2.48 -0.55 -10.86
C VAL A 71 2.21 -1.78 -11.72
N ARG A 72 1.16 -1.73 -12.56
CA ARG A 72 0.77 -2.85 -13.44
C ARG A 72 1.89 -3.24 -14.41
N ILE A 73 2.47 -2.26 -15.10
CA ILE A 73 3.58 -2.47 -16.05
C ILE A 73 4.76 -3.14 -15.35
N GLU A 74 5.07 -2.67 -14.15
CA GLU A 74 6.28 -3.08 -13.46
C GLU A 74 6.20 -4.47 -12.84
N ILE A 75 5.01 -4.88 -12.38
CA ILE A 75 4.68 -6.26 -12.03
C ILE A 75 4.78 -7.14 -13.28
N ALA A 76 4.06 -6.78 -14.35
CA ALA A 76 3.98 -7.58 -15.57
C ALA A 76 5.35 -7.85 -16.20
N ARG A 77 6.25 -6.85 -16.18
CA ARG A 77 7.63 -6.99 -16.68
C ARG A 77 8.45 -8.05 -15.93
N ARG A 78 8.11 -8.35 -14.68
CA ARG A 78 8.88 -9.25 -13.80
C ARG A 78 8.28 -10.64 -13.63
N LEU A 79 7.00 -10.83 -13.94
CA LEU A 79 6.33 -12.13 -13.88
C LEU A 79 7.03 -13.23 -14.70
N PRO A 80 7.51 -13.00 -15.94
CA PRO A 80 8.15 -14.05 -16.73
C PRO A 80 9.42 -14.63 -16.10
N ASN A 81 10.03 -13.90 -15.16
CA ASN A 81 11.30 -14.26 -14.52
C ASN A 81 11.11 -14.75 -13.08
N SER A 82 9.89 -15.14 -12.71
CA SER A 82 9.53 -15.46 -11.33
C SER A 82 8.68 -16.73 -11.28
N ASP A 83 9.17 -17.74 -10.56
CA ASP A 83 8.37 -18.93 -10.19
C ASP A 83 7.32 -18.60 -9.10
N LYS A 84 7.28 -17.36 -8.62
CA LYS A 84 6.40 -16.89 -7.56
C LYS A 84 5.04 -16.52 -8.13
N ARG A 85 3.99 -16.97 -7.45
CA ARG A 85 2.62 -16.50 -7.69
C ARG A 85 2.50 -15.05 -7.26
N VAL A 86 1.94 -14.22 -8.13
CA VAL A 86 1.65 -12.82 -7.84
C VAL A 86 0.18 -12.54 -8.16
N ASP A 87 -0.57 -12.13 -7.14
CA ASP A 87 -1.94 -11.67 -7.33
C ASP A 87 -1.93 -10.13 -7.41
N TYR A 88 -2.66 -9.55 -8.38
CA TYR A 88 -2.73 -8.11 -8.55
C TYR A 88 -4.18 -7.64 -8.54
N LEU A 89 -4.45 -6.63 -7.71
CA LEU A 89 -5.75 -6.01 -7.50
C LEU A 89 -5.61 -4.50 -7.72
N GLU A 90 -6.54 -3.92 -8.46
CA GLU A 90 -6.56 -2.48 -8.70
C GLU A 90 -7.95 -1.89 -8.44
N GLY A 91 -7.94 -0.72 -7.82
CA GLY A 91 -9.09 0.17 -7.71
C GLY A 91 -8.73 1.47 -8.40
N ILE A 92 -9.43 1.81 -9.48
CA ILE A 92 -9.23 3.11 -10.11
C ILE A 92 -10.11 4.11 -9.36
N GLN A 93 -9.51 5.18 -8.84
CA GLN A 93 -10.28 6.29 -8.29
C GLN A 93 -11.08 6.94 -9.42
N THR A 94 -12.37 6.60 -9.50
CA THR A 94 -13.33 7.30 -10.35
C THR A 94 -13.68 8.63 -9.69
N ARG A 95 -13.84 9.68 -10.50
CA ARG A 95 -14.09 11.07 -10.08
C ARG A 95 -15.11 11.21 -8.94
#